data_AF-A0A5R8WJM0-F1
#
_entry.id   AF-A0A5R8WJM0-F1
#
_cell.length_a   1.000
_cell.length_b   1.000
_cell.length_c   1.000
_cell.angle_alpha   90.00
_cell.angle_beta   90.00
_cell.angle_gamma   90.00
#
_symmetry.space_group_name_H-M   'P 1'
#
loop_
_entity.id
_entity.type
_entity.pdbx_description
1 polymer ?
#
loop_
_entity_poly.entity_id
_entity_poly.type
_entity_poly.pdbx_seq_one_letter_code
_entity_poly.pdbx_strand_id
1 'polypeptide(L)'
;MAAKSKTQPTAPKKSVYEIVTARIIEQLEKGVIVWKQPWANRAPGTGIWPTNYATGRAYSGFNAVFLNFAAAGQPAVFMTFNQAKEMCGTVRAGSKGFPIIFYQPARRKAEQEGTEETEKKQQRGVLQYFTVFHYSQIDGIEFDLPAVPAEPQIPTHEQARQLLAAYTTAPQLSHMHQKAYYSPRLDFVNMPKPETFVSPDHYFCTLFHEFVHSTGHAKRLNREGIAQFDRHGSDQYAKEELIAEFGASFLCGFAGIDPGILGHNAAYIANWLQVLKNDPKMIVSAASQAERAVRYMLGEQPQDAEPEPAEQEQE
;
A
#
# COMPACT_ATOMS: atom_id res chain seq x y z
N MET A 1 -0.39 8.68 59.67
CA MET A 1 -0.75 9.36 58.42
C MET A 1 0.17 8.83 57.32
N ALA A 2 -0.30 7.88 56.50
CA ALA A 2 0.49 7.33 55.40
C ALA A 2 0.23 8.16 54.13
N ALA A 3 1.30 8.72 53.56
CA ALA A 3 1.25 9.50 52.34
C ALA A 3 0.85 8.61 51.16
N LYS A 4 -0.28 8.93 50.50
CA LYS A 4 -0.68 8.31 49.24
C LYS A 4 0.28 8.76 48.14
N SER A 5 1.11 7.84 47.68
CA SER A 5 1.91 7.99 46.45
C SER A 5 0.96 8.24 45.28
N LYS A 6 1.09 9.42 44.64
CA LYS A 6 0.39 9.74 43.39
C LYS A 6 1.15 9.06 42.25
N THR A 7 0.57 7.99 41.69
CA THR A 7 1.00 7.42 40.42
C THR A 7 0.89 8.50 39.33
N GLN A 8 2.02 8.81 38.69
CA GLN A 8 2.03 9.69 37.51
C GLN A 8 1.28 8.99 36.36
N PRO A 9 0.55 9.74 35.50
CA PRO A 9 -0.08 9.16 34.32
C PRO A 9 1.00 8.66 33.37
N THR A 10 0.96 7.36 33.06
CA THR A 10 1.79 6.76 32.01
C THR A 10 1.39 7.36 30.65
N ALA A 11 2.38 7.74 29.84
CA ALA A 11 2.14 8.25 28.50
C ALA A 11 1.30 7.24 27.69
N PRO A 12 0.34 7.69 26.87
CA PRO A 12 -0.54 6.80 26.11
C PRO A 12 0.31 5.92 25.17
N LYS A 13 0.07 4.60 25.19
CA LYS A 13 0.69 3.66 24.25
C LYS A 13 0.26 4.03 22.83
N LYS A 14 1.22 4.28 21.94
CA LYS A 14 0.97 4.55 20.51
C LYS A 14 0.19 3.39 19.90
N SER A 15 -0.84 3.70 19.13
CA SER A 15 -1.59 2.75 18.31
C SER A 15 -0.73 2.19 17.18
N VAL A 16 -1.11 1.01 16.66
CA VAL A 16 -0.42 0.37 15.52
C VAL A 16 -0.39 1.29 14.30
N TYR A 17 -1.48 2.02 14.04
CA TYR A 17 -1.56 3.03 12.98
C TYR A 17 -0.52 4.13 13.15
N GLU A 18 -0.36 4.68 14.36
CA GLU A 18 0.65 5.71 14.62
C GLU A 18 2.08 5.19 14.44
N ILE A 19 2.35 3.93 14.80
CA ILE A 19 3.67 3.31 14.63
C ILE A 19 4.04 3.23 13.15
N VAL A 20 3.14 2.68 12.32
CA VAL A 20 3.45 2.50 10.89
C VAL A 20 3.42 3.82 10.14
N THR A 21 2.49 4.72 10.45
CA THR A 21 2.41 6.04 9.82
C THR A 21 3.60 6.91 10.20
N ALA A 22 4.09 6.84 11.45
CA ALA A 22 5.32 7.52 11.83
C ALA A 22 6.52 7.09 10.98
N ARG A 23 6.58 5.83 10.55
CA ARG A 23 7.65 5.33 9.70
C ARG A 23 7.61 5.93 8.30
N ILE A 24 6.41 6.18 7.77
CA ILE A 24 6.23 6.86 6.49
C ILE A 24 6.52 8.35 6.60
N ILE A 25 6.06 9.00 7.68
CA ILE A 25 6.37 10.40 7.98
C ILE A 25 7.88 10.61 8.03
N GLU A 26 8.63 9.71 8.67
CA GLU A 26 10.10 9.80 8.72
C GLU A 26 10.75 9.79 7.33
N GLN A 27 10.21 9.02 6.38
CA GLN A 27 10.71 9.00 5.00
C GLN A 27 10.33 10.28 4.26
N LEU A 28 9.09 10.75 4.42
CA LEU A 28 8.62 12.00 3.83
C LEU A 28 9.43 13.21 4.35
N GLU A 29 9.77 13.24 5.64
CA GLU A 29 10.64 14.28 6.23
C GLU A 29 12.06 14.28 5.62
N LYS A 30 12.52 13.14 5.10
CA LYS A 30 13.78 13.00 4.35
C LYS A 30 13.62 13.32 2.85
N GLY A 31 12.44 13.73 2.41
CA GLY A 31 12.14 13.99 1.00
C GLY A 31 11.78 12.74 0.19
N VAL A 32 11.59 11.59 0.83
CA VAL A 32 11.35 10.30 0.16
C VAL A 32 9.87 9.95 0.21
N ILE A 33 9.24 9.83 -0.97
CA ILE A 33 7.85 9.39 -1.11
C ILE A 33 7.85 7.87 -1.31
N VAL A 34 7.39 7.14 -0.29
CA VAL A 34 7.51 5.66 -0.25
C VAL A 34 6.72 4.94 -1.35
N TRP A 35 5.69 5.59 -1.91
CA TRP A 35 4.86 5.07 -2.98
C TRP A 35 5.18 5.61 -4.36
N LYS A 36 6.31 6.30 -4.53
CA LYS A 36 6.79 6.72 -5.86
C LYS A 36 8.19 6.20 -6.09
N GLN A 37 8.39 4.91 -5.82
CA GLN A 37 9.69 4.26 -5.99
C GLN A 37 9.96 3.95 -7.47
N PRO A 38 11.24 3.96 -7.90
CA PRO A 38 11.61 3.48 -9.21
C PRO A 38 11.38 1.97 -9.27
N TRP A 39 10.38 1.55 -10.06
CA TRP A 39 10.05 0.14 -10.28
C TRP A 39 10.91 -0.51 -11.37
N ALA A 40 11.85 0.25 -11.96
CA ALA A 40 12.64 -0.09 -13.14
C ALA A 40 13.48 -1.38 -13.02
N ASN A 41 13.75 -1.85 -11.81
CA ASN A 41 14.56 -3.06 -11.57
C ASN A 41 13.71 -4.34 -11.51
N ARG A 42 12.44 -4.31 -11.90
CA ARG A 42 11.57 -5.49 -11.90
C ARG A 42 11.17 -5.87 -13.31
N ALA A 43 11.23 -7.16 -13.62
CA ALA A 43 10.72 -7.67 -14.88
C ALA A 43 9.20 -7.42 -14.96
N PRO A 44 8.68 -6.92 -16.09
CA PRO A 44 7.24 -6.82 -16.33
C PRO A 44 6.54 -8.16 -16.03
N GLY A 45 5.39 -8.12 -15.35
CA GLY A 45 4.63 -9.31 -14.98
C GLY A 45 5.24 -10.17 -13.86
N THR A 46 6.39 -9.82 -13.30
CA THR A 46 6.85 -10.43 -12.04
C THR A 46 6.05 -9.87 -10.87
N GLY A 47 5.62 -10.74 -9.95
CA GLY A 47 4.73 -10.39 -8.85
C GLY A 47 5.26 -9.20 -8.04
N ILE A 48 4.52 -8.09 -8.07
CA ILE A 48 4.84 -6.88 -7.29
C ILE A 48 4.39 -7.01 -5.86
N TRP A 49 3.45 -7.89 -5.62
CA TRP A 49 3.01 -8.20 -4.28
C TRP A 49 4.20 -8.79 -3.53
N PRO A 50 4.73 -8.10 -2.50
CA PRO A 50 5.77 -8.65 -1.66
C PRO A 50 5.28 -9.99 -1.12
N THR A 51 6.16 -10.96 -0.94
CA THR A 51 5.75 -12.30 -0.51
C THR A 51 6.42 -12.69 0.79
N ASN A 52 5.69 -13.44 1.62
CA ASN A 52 6.31 -14.18 2.69
C ASN A 52 6.93 -15.45 2.10
N TYR A 53 8.25 -15.63 2.27
CA TYR A 53 8.94 -16.79 1.69
C TYR A 53 8.49 -18.12 2.29
N ALA A 54 8.24 -18.16 3.60
CA ALA A 54 7.86 -19.40 4.29
C ALA A 54 6.46 -19.89 3.87
N THR A 55 5.54 -18.95 3.64
CA THR A 55 4.13 -19.27 3.38
C THR A 55 3.78 -19.22 1.89
N GLY A 56 4.63 -18.56 1.09
CA GLY A 56 4.39 -18.28 -0.33
C GLY A 56 3.31 -17.23 -0.59
N ARG A 57 2.70 -16.64 0.45
CA ARG A 57 1.58 -15.71 0.31
C ARG A 57 2.04 -14.29 0.05
N ALA A 58 1.25 -13.59 -0.77
CA ALA A 58 1.41 -12.19 -1.08
C ALA A 58 0.90 -11.30 0.07
N TYR A 59 1.71 -10.33 0.49
CA TYR A 59 1.28 -9.24 1.35
C TYR A 59 0.32 -8.31 0.61
N SER A 60 -0.66 -7.77 1.34
CA SER A 60 -1.71 -6.90 0.83
C SER A 60 -1.73 -5.53 1.51
N GLY A 61 -2.45 -4.60 0.89
CA GLY A 61 -2.77 -3.27 1.39
C GLY A 61 -1.52 -2.44 1.70
N PHE A 62 -1.48 -1.90 2.92
CA PHE A 62 -0.34 -1.13 3.40
C PHE A 62 0.97 -1.91 3.36
N ASN A 63 0.95 -3.20 3.71
CA ASN A 63 2.15 -4.02 3.72
C ASN A 63 2.73 -4.15 2.31
N ALA A 64 1.88 -4.27 1.28
CA ALA A 64 2.34 -4.31 -0.09
C ALA A 64 3.09 -3.03 -0.49
N VAL A 65 2.55 -1.85 -0.18
CA VAL A 65 3.24 -0.57 -0.45
C VAL A 65 4.56 -0.51 0.32
N PHE A 66 4.49 -0.73 1.64
CA PHE A 66 5.60 -0.49 2.55
C PHE A 66 6.76 -1.46 2.33
N LEU A 67 6.47 -2.74 2.08
CA LEU A 67 7.50 -3.74 1.84
C LEU A 67 8.12 -3.63 0.45
N ASN A 68 7.37 -3.17 -0.55
CA ASN A 68 7.95 -2.83 -1.85
C ASN A 68 8.95 -1.68 -1.75
N PHE A 69 8.60 -0.66 -0.98
CA PHE A 69 9.53 0.41 -0.63
C PHE A 69 10.76 -0.14 0.11
N ALA A 70 10.56 -0.97 1.12
CA ALA A 70 11.62 -1.56 1.92
C ALA A 70 12.61 -2.40 1.11
N ALA A 71 12.14 -3.08 0.06
CA ALA A 71 12.96 -3.89 -0.82
C ALA A 71 13.88 -3.06 -1.74
N ALA A 72 13.65 -1.76 -1.89
CA ALA A 72 14.51 -0.84 -2.64
C ALA A 72 14.90 -1.34 -4.05
N GLY A 73 13.93 -1.90 -4.78
CA GLY A 73 14.13 -2.44 -6.14
C GLY A 73 14.67 -3.88 -6.19
N GLN A 74 14.96 -4.51 -5.05
CA GLN A 74 15.25 -5.95 -4.96
C GLN A 74 13.95 -6.78 -4.93
N PRO A 75 14.03 -8.12 -5.12
CA PRO A 75 12.91 -9.02 -4.89
C PRO A 75 12.28 -8.80 -3.51
N ALA A 76 11.00 -8.45 -3.46
CA ALA A 76 10.30 -8.12 -2.23
C ALA A 76 9.89 -9.37 -1.44
N VAL A 77 10.87 -10.18 -1.05
CA VAL A 77 10.69 -11.44 -0.33
C VAL A 77 11.09 -11.23 1.13
N PHE A 78 10.18 -11.58 2.05
CA PHE A 78 10.33 -11.32 3.48
C PHE A 78 9.97 -12.55 4.33
N MET A 79 10.49 -12.60 5.56
CA MET A 79 10.16 -13.64 6.56
C MET A 79 10.18 -13.06 7.97
N THR A 80 9.46 -13.67 8.91
CA THR A 80 9.63 -13.36 10.34
C THR A 80 10.92 -13.98 10.88
N PHE A 81 11.37 -13.51 12.05
CA PHE A 81 12.53 -14.08 12.74
C PHE A 81 12.35 -15.58 13.04
N ASN A 82 11.15 -15.97 13.51
CA ASN A 82 10.85 -17.35 13.85
C ASN A 82 10.81 -18.25 12.60
N GLN A 83 10.19 -17.79 11.51
CA GLN A 83 10.21 -18.51 10.23
C GLN A 83 11.64 -18.71 9.72
N ALA A 84 12.50 -17.69 9.81
CA ALA A 84 13.90 -17.82 9.43
C ALA A 84 14.61 -18.89 10.27
N LYS A 85 14.41 -18.87 11.59
CA LYS A 85 15.00 -19.84 12.52
C LYS A 85 14.50 -21.27 12.28
N GLU A 86 13.22 -21.46 12.00
CA GLU A 86 12.61 -22.75 11.66
C GLU A 86 13.20 -23.34 10.38
N MET A 87 13.58 -22.49 9.42
CA MET A 87 14.26 -22.87 8.19
C MET A 87 15.79 -22.92 8.32
N CYS A 88 16.32 -23.01 9.55
CA CYS A 88 17.75 -23.04 9.86
C CYS A 88 18.52 -21.77 9.41
N GLY A 89 17.82 -20.68 9.12
CA GLY A 89 18.38 -19.37 8.82
C GLY A 89 18.67 -18.55 10.07
N THR A 90 19.56 -17.58 9.91
CA THR A 90 19.92 -16.62 10.96
C THR A 90 19.81 -15.20 10.45
N VAL A 91 19.01 -14.37 11.12
CA VAL A 91 18.98 -12.92 10.83
C VAL A 91 20.32 -12.30 11.23
N ARG A 92 20.97 -11.59 10.31
CA ARG A 92 22.26 -10.94 10.54
C ARG A 92 22.19 -9.97 11.71
N ALA A 93 23.18 -10.04 12.62
CA ALA A 93 23.25 -9.17 13.77
C ALA A 93 23.27 -7.68 13.36
N GLY A 94 22.44 -6.87 14.01
CA GLY A 94 22.27 -5.45 13.69
C GLY A 94 21.27 -5.14 12.56
N SER A 95 20.68 -6.15 11.92
CA SER A 95 19.60 -5.95 10.94
C SER A 95 18.37 -5.31 11.58
N LYS A 96 17.77 -4.34 10.88
CA LYS A 96 16.51 -3.72 11.27
C LYS A 96 15.38 -4.37 10.49
N GLY A 97 14.39 -4.91 11.20
CA GLY A 97 13.19 -5.44 10.57
C GLY A 97 12.17 -4.35 10.21
N PHE A 98 11.17 -4.74 9.44
CA PHE A 98 10.11 -3.91 8.92
C PHE A 98 8.79 -4.25 9.61
N PRO A 99 8.10 -3.26 10.24
CA PRO A 99 6.82 -3.49 10.87
C PRO A 99 5.72 -3.63 9.82
N ILE A 100 5.06 -4.79 9.79
CA ILE A 100 3.86 -5.04 8.99
C ILE A 100 2.64 -5.03 9.89
N ILE A 101 1.49 -4.62 9.36
CA ILE A 101 0.23 -4.67 10.09
C ILE A 101 -0.58 -5.91 9.74
N PHE A 102 -1.34 -6.42 10.70
CA PHE A 102 -2.18 -7.57 10.51
C PHE A 102 -3.47 -7.43 11.30
N TYR A 103 -4.62 -7.72 10.68
CA TYR A 103 -5.90 -7.69 11.35
C TYR A 103 -6.28 -9.11 11.79
N GLN A 104 -6.20 -9.37 13.09
CA GLN A 104 -6.67 -10.63 13.65
C GLN A 104 -8.19 -10.53 13.91
N PRO A 105 -9.03 -11.31 13.19
CA PRO A 105 -10.45 -11.32 13.46
C PRO A 105 -10.69 -11.83 14.89
N ALA A 106 -11.67 -11.25 15.59
CA ALA A 106 -12.03 -11.70 16.92
C ALA A 106 -12.47 -13.17 16.86
N ARG A 107 -11.83 -14.04 17.66
CA ARG A 107 -12.32 -15.40 17.84
C ARG A 107 -13.69 -15.32 18.50
N ARG A 108 -14.74 -15.81 17.83
CA ARG A 108 -16.03 -16.06 18.47
C ARG A 108 -15.80 -17.08 19.59
N LYS A 109 -15.77 -16.63 20.84
CA LYS A 109 -15.95 -17.55 21.97
C LYS A 109 -17.41 -18.01 21.92
N ALA A 110 -17.62 -19.31 21.82
CA ALA A 110 -18.95 -19.89 22.00
C ALA A 110 -19.38 -19.60 23.45
N GLU A 111 -20.53 -18.95 23.58
CA GLU A 111 -21.39 -18.86 24.77
C GLU A 111 -20.71 -18.56 26.10
N GLN A 112 -20.59 -17.27 26.44
CA GLN A 112 -20.78 -16.82 27.81
C GLN A 112 -21.77 -15.66 27.78
N GLU A 113 -22.91 -15.83 28.48
CA GLU A 113 -23.93 -14.82 28.69
C GLU A 113 -23.30 -13.55 29.29
N GLY A 114 -22.95 -12.61 28.43
CA GLY A 114 -22.50 -11.28 28.79
C GLY A 114 -23.51 -10.26 28.28
N THR A 115 -23.70 -9.18 29.04
CA THR A 115 -24.54 -8.04 28.62
C THR A 115 -24.15 -7.54 27.22
N GLU A 116 -25.11 -7.02 26.43
CA GLU A 116 -24.93 -6.58 25.03
C GLU A 116 -23.70 -5.66 24.80
N GLU A 117 -23.31 -4.89 25.81
CA GLU A 117 -22.15 -3.99 25.75
C GLU A 117 -20.80 -4.73 25.81
N THR A 118 -20.79 -5.91 26.44
CA THR A 118 -19.64 -6.80 26.57
C THR A 118 -19.46 -7.64 25.30
N GLU A 119 -20.54 -8.09 24.68
CA GLU A 119 -20.51 -8.81 23.40
C GLU A 119 -20.00 -7.95 22.23
N LYS A 120 -20.43 -6.68 22.15
CA LYS A 120 -19.93 -5.74 21.12
C LYS A 120 -18.43 -5.44 21.24
N LYS A 121 -17.86 -5.49 22.46
CA LYS A 121 -16.41 -5.36 22.67
C LYS A 121 -15.66 -6.64 22.26
N GLN A 122 -16.24 -7.81 22.48
CA GLN A 122 -15.62 -9.09 22.14
C GLN A 122 -15.58 -9.39 20.63
N GLN A 123 -16.42 -8.75 19.81
CA GLN A 123 -16.42 -8.92 18.35
C GLN A 123 -15.40 -8.06 17.59
N ARG A 124 -14.70 -7.14 18.24
CA ARG A 124 -13.74 -6.25 17.56
C ARG A 124 -12.42 -6.99 17.39
N GLY A 125 -12.05 -7.26 16.13
CA GLY A 125 -10.73 -7.80 15.81
C GLY A 125 -9.62 -6.83 16.22
N VAL A 126 -8.44 -7.38 16.46
CA VAL A 126 -7.28 -6.63 16.95
C VAL A 126 -6.34 -6.40 15.78
N LEU A 127 -5.97 -5.14 15.56
CA LEU A 127 -4.88 -4.80 14.66
C LEU A 127 -3.56 -5.00 15.44
N GLN A 128 -2.74 -5.93 14.96
CA GLN A 128 -1.41 -6.22 15.47
C GLN A 128 -0.36 -5.74 14.47
N TYR A 129 0.89 -5.66 14.91
CA TYR A 129 2.02 -5.52 14.00
C TYR A 129 3.05 -6.61 14.28
N PHE A 130 3.67 -7.10 13.21
CA PHE A 130 4.76 -8.07 13.26
C PHE A 130 6.00 -7.47 12.62
N THR A 131 7.16 -8.02 12.95
CA THR A 131 8.43 -7.61 12.35
C THR A 131 8.88 -8.66 11.36
N VAL A 132 9.05 -8.25 10.10
CA VAL A 132 9.60 -9.10 9.04
C VAL A 132 10.97 -8.59 8.60
N PHE A 133 11.78 -9.49 8.08
CA PHE A 133 13.13 -9.25 7.59
C PHE A 133 13.16 -9.59 6.11
N HIS A 134 13.83 -8.74 5.34
CA HIS A 134 14.04 -8.98 3.92
C HIS A 134 14.96 -10.19 3.73
N TYR A 135 14.80 -10.95 2.65
CA TYR A 135 15.60 -12.16 2.40
C TYR A 135 17.10 -11.88 2.49
N SER A 136 17.55 -10.72 2.01
CA SER A 136 18.96 -10.34 2.03
C SER A 136 19.52 -10.12 3.44
N GLN A 137 18.67 -9.99 4.47
CA GLN A 137 19.08 -9.85 5.88
C GLN A 137 19.26 -11.21 6.59
N ILE A 138 18.97 -12.32 5.92
CA ILE A 138 18.95 -13.67 6.49
C ILE A 138 20.04 -14.51 5.83
N ASP A 139 20.93 -15.06 6.65
CA ASP A 139 21.96 -16.00 6.22
C ASP A 139 21.51 -17.46 6.47
N GLY A 140 22.07 -18.42 5.74
CA GLY A 140 21.84 -19.85 5.97
C GLY A 140 20.62 -20.44 5.25
N ILE A 141 19.91 -19.64 4.44
CA ILE A 141 18.80 -20.10 3.58
C ILE A 141 19.16 -19.82 2.12
N GLU A 142 19.02 -20.84 1.27
CA GLU A 142 19.07 -20.67 -0.18
C GLU A 142 17.66 -20.29 -0.66
N PHE A 143 17.52 -19.03 -1.08
CA PHE A 143 16.23 -18.49 -1.51
C PHE A 143 16.00 -18.71 -2.99
N ASP A 144 14.84 -19.27 -3.35
CA ASP A 144 14.32 -19.26 -4.72
C ASP A 144 13.65 -17.90 -4.97
N LEU A 145 14.38 -17.00 -5.65
CA LEU A 145 13.96 -15.61 -5.87
C LEU A 145 13.51 -15.39 -7.31
N PRO A 146 12.51 -14.51 -7.53
CA PRO A 146 12.14 -14.12 -8.87
C PRO A 146 13.34 -13.49 -9.60
N ALA A 147 13.48 -13.82 -10.88
CA ALA A 147 14.55 -13.30 -11.71
C ALA A 147 14.47 -11.76 -11.79
N VAL A 148 15.59 -11.11 -11.46
CA VAL A 148 15.78 -9.69 -11.68
C VAL A 148 16.46 -9.52 -13.03
N PRO A 149 15.92 -8.70 -13.96
CA PRO A 149 16.60 -8.39 -15.20
C PRO A 149 18.02 -7.86 -14.94
N ALA A 150 19.01 -8.41 -15.66
CA ALA A 150 20.41 -8.00 -15.52
C ALA A 150 20.65 -6.56 -16.03
N GLU A 151 19.79 -6.08 -16.95
CA GLU A 151 19.86 -4.74 -17.52
C GLU A 151 18.48 -4.07 -17.50
N PRO A 152 18.42 -2.73 -17.33
CA PRO A 152 17.20 -1.96 -17.48
C PRO A 152 16.63 -2.16 -18.89
N GLN A 153 15.42 -2.69 -19.01
CA GLN A 153 14.77 -2.83 -20.30
C GLN A 153 14.16 -1.49 -20.72
N ILE A 154 14.30 -1.14 -22.01
CA ILE A 154 13.56 -0.01 -22.57
C ILE A 154 12.06 -0.37 -22.53
N PRO A 155 11.21 0.38 -21.81
CA PRO A 155 9.82 0.04 -21.71
C PRO A 155 9.15 0.20 -23.08
N THR A 156 8.61 -0.89 -23.62
CA THR A 156 7.76 -0.88 -24.83
C THR A 156 6.34 -0.38 -24.53
N HIS A 157 6.03 -0.23 -23.23
CA HIS A 157 4.71 0.04 -22.67
C HIS A 157 3.63 -0.96 -23.09
N GLU A 158 4.02 -2.11 -23.65
CA GLU A 158 3.08 -3.16 -24.03
C GLU A 158 2.32 -3.67 -22.80
N GLN A 159 3.05 -3.96 -21.72
CA GLN A 159 2.46 -4.35 -20.45
C GLN A 159 1.48 -3.30 -19.92
N ALA A 160 1.81 -2.00 -20.03
CA ALA A 160 0.89 -0.94 -19.63
C ALA A 160 -0.42 -0.98 -20.42
N ARG A 161 -0.35 -1.18 -21.75
CA ARG A 161 -1.53 -1.33 -22.62
C ARG A 161 -2.33 -2.58 -22.28
N GLN A 162 -1.66 -3.69 -21.95
CA GLN A 162 -2.33 -4.93 -21.53
C GLN A 162 -3.09 -4.74 -20.21
N LEU A 163 -2.50 -4.07 -19.22
CA LEU A 163 -3.17 -3.74 -17.95
C LEU A 163 -4.39 -2.85 -18.18
N LEU A 164 -4.28 -1.85 -19.06
CA LEU A 164 -5.43 -1.00 -19.43
C LEU A 164 -6.52 -1.79 -20.17
N ALA A 165 -6.14 -2.73 -21.03
CA ALA A 165 -7.09 -3.58 -21.76
C ALA A 165 -7.82 -4.57 -20.82
N ALA A 166 -7.18 -5.00 -19.72
CA ALA A 166 -7.82 -5.82 -18.70
C ALA A 166 -8.94 -5.08 -17.96
N TYR A 167 -8.91 -3.74 -17.94
CA TYR A 167 -9.92 -2.92 -17.29
C TYR A 167 -11.21 -2.81 -18.11
N THR A 168 -11.98 -3.90 -18.14
CA THR A 168 -13.18 -4.06 -18.99
C THR A 168 -14.30 -3.05 -18.74
N THR A 169 -14.39 -2.47 -17.53
CA THR A 169 -15.38 -1.44 -17.18
C THR A 169 -14.80 -0.02 -17.16
N ALA A 170 -13.64 0.16 -17.81
CA ALA A 170 -13.01 1.46 -17.97
C ALA A 170 -13.96 2.46 -18.62
N PRO A 171 -14.01 3.70 -18.11
CA PRO A 171 -14.73 4.77 -18.80
C PRO A 171 -14.02 5.16 -20.10
N GLN A 172 -14.70 5.94 -20.94
CA GLN A 172 -14.11 6.43 -22.18
C GLN A 172 -12.86 7.30 -21.91
N LEU A 173 -11.78 7.06 -22.65
CA LEU A 173 -10.61 7.93 -22.70
C LEU A 173 -10.80 9.00 -23.80
N SER A 174 -10.52 10.25 -23.45
CA SER A 174 -10.69 11.43 -24.30
C SER A 174 -9.45 12.32 -24.28
N HIS A 175 -9.24 13.10 -25.34
CA HIS A 175 -8.10 14.03 -25.47
C HIS A 175 -8.53 15.47 -25.80
N MET A 176 -9.65 15.91 -25.22
CA MET A 176 -10.29 17.18 -25.56
C MET A 176 -9.65 18.40 -24.90
N HIS A 177 -9.09 18.23 -23.69
CA HIS A 177 -8.45 19.32 -22.94
C HIS A 177 -6.98 19.04 -22.67
N GLN A 178 -6.18 20.10 -22.53
CA GLN A 178 -4.77 20.04 -22.12
C GLN A 178 -4.62 19.88 -20.59
N LYS A 179 -5.44 19.01 -19.98
CA LYS A 179 -5.40 18.68 -18.54
C LYS A 179 -5.79 17.22 -18.33
N ALA A 180 -5.08 16.50 -17.46
CA ALA A 180 -5.50 15.17 -17.03
C ALA A 180 -6.58 15.29 -15.95
N TYR A 181 -7.65 14.52 -16.05
CA TYR A 181 -8.66 14.37 -15.00
C TYR A 181 -9.65 13.23 -15.32
N TYR A 182 -10.15 12.57 -14.27
CA TYR A 182 -11.39 11.82 -14.30
C TYR A 182 -12.58 12.73 -14.03
N SER A 183 -13.68 12.56 -14.77
CA SER A 183 -14.95 13.26 -14.56
C SER A 183 -15.99 12.30 -13.96
N PRO A 184 -16.25 12.36 -12.63
CA PRO A 184 -17.23 11.48 -11.99
C PRO A 184 -18.64 11.62 -12.54
N ARG A 185 -19.06 12.85 -12.87
CA ARG A 185 -20.42 13.13 -13.35
C ARG A 185 -20.69 12.56 -14.75
N LEU A 186 -19.71 12.67 -15.65
CA LEU A 186 -19.85 12.26 -17.05
C LEU A 186 -19.22 10.88 -17.32
N ASP A 187 -18.53 10.33 -16.33
CA ASP A 187 -17.89 9.03 -16.38
C ASP A 187 -16.92 8.84 -17.57
N PHE A 188 -15.96 9.77 -17.70
CA PHE A 188 -14.88 9.70 -18.69
C PHE A 188 -13.56 10.20 -18.11
N VAL A 189 -12.44 9.74 -18.67
CA VAL A 189 -11.10 10.24 -18.39
C VAL A 189 -10.67 11.14 -19.53
N ASN A 190 -10.21 12.36 -19.22
CA ASN A 190 -9.52 13.22 -20.17
C ASN A 190 -8.02 13.15 -19.92
N MET A 191 -7.24 13.07 -20.99
CA MET A 191 -5.80 13.22 -20.99
C MET A 191 -5.37 14.26 -22.02
N PRO A 192 -4.33 15.07 -21.77
CA PRO A 192 -3.62 15.76 -22.85
C PRO A 192 -3.16 14.75 -23.92
N LYS A 193 -2.84 15.22 -25.12
CA LYS A 193 -2.33 14.33 -26.17
C LYS A 193 -1.00 13.71 -25.73
N PRO A 194 -0.74 12.41 -26.00
CA PRO A 194 0.48 11.75 -25.53
C PRO A 194 1.77 12.50 -25.89
N GLU A 195 1.81 13.17 -27.04
CA GLU A 195 3.00 13.89 -27.52
C GLU A 195 3.32 15.16 -26.72
N THR A 196 2.40 15.65 -25.87
CA THR A 196 2.63 16.81 -25.01
C THR A 196 3.23 16.44 -23.66
N PHE A 197 3.32 15.14 -23.34
CA PHE A 197 3.98 14.66 -22.15
C PHE A 197 5.49 14.64 -22.33
N VAL A 198 6.21 14.89 -21.24
CA VAL A 198 7.68 14.86 -21.17
C VAL A 198 8.27 13.47 -21.47
N SER A 199 7.50 12.41 -21.25
CA SER A 199 7.87 11.04 -21.60
C SER A 199 6.61 10.16 -21.70
N PRO A 200 6.68 9.03 -22.42
CA PRO A 200 5.64 8.01 -22.39
C PRO A 200 5.35 7.46 -20.98
N ASP A 201 6.38 7.29 -20.14
CA ASP A 201 6.22 6.85 -18.75
C ASP A 201 5.34 7.81 -17.95
N HIS A 202 5.56 9.12 -18.10
CA HIS A 202 4.74 10.14 -17.45
C HIS A 202 3.29 10.11 -17.94
N TYR A 203 3.07 9.87 -19.25
CA TYR A 203 1.73 9.70 -19.80
C TYR A 203 1.00 8.51 -19.15
N PHE A 204 1.63 7.32 -19.11
CA PHE A 204 1.00 6.14 -18.54
C PHE A 204 0.82 6.23 -17.03
N CYS A 205 1.78 6.79 -16.29
CA CYS A 205 1.63 7.05 -14.85
C CYS A 205 0.42 7.94 -14.57
N THR A 206 0.27 9.03 -15.33
CA THR A 206 -0.87 9.94 -15.19
C THR A 206 -2.18 9.26 -15.61
N LEU A 207 -2.17 8.48 -16.69
CA LEU A 207 -3.34 7.75 -17.14
C LEU A 207 -3.80 6.70 -16.10
N PHE A 208 -2.87 5.99 -15.47
CA PHE A 208 -3.18 5.06 -14.39
C PHE A 208 -3.79 5.78 -13.19
N HIS A 209 -3.27 6.95 -12.80
CA HIS A 209 -3.85 7.78 -11.74
C HIS A 209 -5.33 8.09 -12.01
N GLU A 210 -5.63 8.61 -13.20
CA GLU A 210 -7.01 8.95 -13.57
C GLU A 210 -7.93 7.72 -13.68
N PHE A 211 -7.43 6.59 -14.18
CA PHE A 211 -8.22 5.37 -14.20
C PHE A 211 -8.45 4.81 -12.80
N VAL A 212 -7.51 4.92 -11.87
CA VAL A 212 -7.73 4.54 -10.47
C VAL A 212 -8.84 5.40 -9.85
N HIS A 213 -8.85 6.72 -10.08
CA HIS A 213 -10.00 7.56 -9.70
C HIS A 213 -11.31 7.04 -10.27
N SER A 214 -11.30 6.68 -11.56
CA SER A 214 -12.51 6.19 -12.22
C SER A 214 -13.11 4.96 -11.51
N THR A 215 -12.29 4.05 -10.98
CA THR A 215 -12.81 2.87 -10.24
C THR A 215 -13.68 3.25 -9.03
N GLY A 216 -13.56 4.47 -8.48
CA GLY A 216 -14.38 4.96 -7.37
C GLY A 216 -15.82 5.32 -7.75
N HIS A 217 -16.16 5.38 -9.03
CA HIS A 217 -17.50 5.70 -9.51
C HIS A 217 -18.58 4.77 -8.96
N ALA A 218 -19.82 5.27 -8.88
CA ALA A 218 -20.96 4.54 -8.31
C ALA A 218 -21.28 3.22 -9.02
N LYS A 219 -20.96 3.11 -10.31
CA LYS A 219 -21.13 1.86 -11.10
C LYS A 219 -20.03 0.82 -10.86
N ARG A 220 -19.02 1.16 -10.06
CA ARG A 220 -17.79 0.36 -9.86
C ARG A 220 -17.59 0.09 -8.37
N LEU A 221 -16.54 0.63 -7.75
CA LEU A 221 -16.27 0.41 -6.33
C LEU A 221 -17.05 1.35 -5.40
N ASN A 222 -17.76 2.35 -5.97
CA ASN A 222 -18.62 3.28 -5.24
C ASN A 222 -17.94 3.89 -4.00
N ARG A 223 -16.72 4.43 -4.19
CA ARG A 223 -15.96 5.07 -3.11
C ARG A 223 -16.55 6.43 -2.80
N GLU A 224 -16.72 6.73 -1.51
CA GLU A 224 -17.35 7.98 -1.05
C GLU A 224 -16.69 9.24 -1.63
N GLY A 225 -15.35 9.28 -1.67
CA GLY A 225 -14.60 10.43 -2.20
C GLY A 225 -14.78 10.72 -3.71
N ILE A 226 -15.43 9.82 -4.45
CA ILE A 226 -15.79 10.01 -5.86
C ILE A 226 -17.32 10.06 -6.03
N ALA A 227 -18.04 9.20 -5.32
CA ALA A 227 -19.49 9.06 -5.42
C ALA A 227 -20.25 10.22 -4.78
N GLN A 228 -19.66 10.87 -3.77
CA GLN A 228 -20.18 12.07 -3.13
C GLN A 228 -19.30 13.24 -3.53
N PHE A 229 -19.91 14.28 -4.12
CA PHE A 229 -19.17 15.47 -4.52
C PHE A 229 -18.75 16.24 -3.26
N ASP A 230 -17.47 16.17 -2.91
CA ASP A 230 -16.87 16.99 -1.87
C ASP A 230 -16.01 18.11 -2.50
N ARG A 231 -15.75 19.17 -1.73
CA ARG A 231 -14.90 20.27 -2.17
C ARG A 231 -13.44 19.81 -2.24
N HIS A 232 -12.72 20.23 -3.28
CA HIS A 232 -11.26 20.04 -3.36
C HIS A 232 -10.59 20.54 -2.07
N GLY A 233 -9.69 19.72 -1.51
CA GLY A 233 -8.95 20.02 -0.28
C GLY A 233 -9.59 19.53 1.03
N SER A 234 -10.70 18.78 0.98
CA SER A 234 -11.21 18.08 2.17
C SER A 234 -10.36 16.84 2.50
N ASP A 235 -10.53 16.29 3.71
CA ASP A 235 -9.87 15.04 4.11
C ASP A 235 -10.28 13.84 3.22
N GLN A 236 -11.51 13.84 2.72
CA GLN A 236 -12.00 12.82 1.79
C GLN A 236 -11.32 12.95 0.43
N TYR A 237 -11.16 14.18 -0.07
CA TYR A 237 -10.43 14.45 -1.30
C TYR A 237 -8.96 14.04 -1.18
N ALA A 238 -8.28 14.45 -0.10
CA ALA A 238 -6.89 14.04 0.16
C ALA A 238 -6.73 12.51 0.22
N LYS A 239 -7.68 11.82 0.84
CA LYS A 239 -7.68 10.35 0.88
C LYS A 239 -7.85 9.74 -0.51
N GLU A 240 -8.74 10.27 -1.35
CA GLU A 240 -8.98 9.77 -2.71
C GLU A 240 -7.77 10.01 -3.64
N GLU A 241 -7.10 11.15 -3.51
CA GLU A 241 -5.82 11.39 -4.20
C GLU A 241 -4.75 10.39 -3.75
N LEU A 242 -4.67 10.09 -2.45
CA LEU A 242 -3.72 9.08 -1.95
C LEU A 242 -4.03 7.67 -2.48
N ILE A 243 -5.30 7.34 -2.64
CA ILE A 243 -5.75 6.08 -3.27
C ILE A 243 -5.28 6.03 -4.72
N ALA A 244 -5.47 7.12 -5.48
CA ALA A 244 -5.04 7.21 -6.87
C ALA A 244 -3.52 7.11 -7.01
N GLU A 245 -2.76 7.79 -6.16
CA GLU A 245 -1.29 7.75 -6.15
C GLU A 245 -0.76 6.34 -5.84
N PHE A 246 -1.31 5.65 -4.83
CA PHE A 246 -0.92 4.26 -4.54
C PHE A 246 -1.29 3.31 -5.68
N GLY A 247 -2.51 3.45 -6.23
CA GLY A 247 -2.98 2.58 -7.30
C GLY A 247 -2.15 2.76 -8.58
N ALA A 248 -1.86 4.01 -8.95
CA ALA A 248 -1.00 4.35 -10.07
C ALA A 248 0.40 3.77 -9.87
N SER A 249 0.96 3.87 -8.66
CA SER A 249 2.25 3.28 -8.36
C SER A 249 2.27 1.75 -8.52
N PHE A 250 1.23 1.05 -8.09
CA PHE A 250 1.15 -0.40 -8.31
C PHE A 250 1.09 -0.73 -9.80
N LEU A 251 0.25 -0.04 -10.57
CA LEU A 251 0.11 -0.23 -12.02
C LEU A 251 1.40 0.11 -12.78
N CYS A 252 2.09 1.18 -12.40
CA CYS A 252 3.41 1.52 -12.91
C CYS A 252 4.40 0.40 -12.66
N GLY A 253 4.44 -0.13 -11.43
CA GLY A 253 5.25 -1.30 -11.15
C GLY A 253 4.89 -2.48 -12.07
N PHE A 254 3.59 -2.78 -12.27
CA PHE A 254 3.17 -3.94 -13.08
C PHE A 254 3.61 -3.78 -14.52
N ALA A 255 3.62 -2.54 -15.00
CA ALA A 255 4.06 -2.16 -16.33
C ALA A 255 5.58 -2.03 -16.48
N GLY A 256 6.37 -2.12 -15.39
CA GLY A 256 7.80 -1.79 -15.42
C GLY A 256 8.09 -0.32 -15.70
N ILE A 257 7.15 0.57 -15.38
CA ILE A 257 7.25 2.02 -15.57
C ILE A 257 7.86 2.65 -14.33
N ASP A 258 8.89 3.46 -14.53
CA ASP A 258 9.39 4.38 -13.51
C ASP A 258 8.58 5.69 -13.56
N PRO A 259 7.77 6.00 -12.54
CA PRO A 259 7.03 7.26 -12.50
C PRO A 259 7.95 8.49 -12.42
N GLY A 260 9.23 8.31 -12.10
CA GLY A 260 10.21 9.38 -11.99
C GLY A 260 9.94 10.35 -10.84
N ILE A 261 10.81 11.37 -10.73
CA ILE A 261 10.75 12.37 -9.64
C ILE A 261 9.92 13.61 -10.04
N LEU A 262 9.35 13.63 -11.24
CA LEU A 262 8.69 14.82 -11.78
C LEU A 262 7.48 15.23 -10.92
N GLY A 263 7.49 16.49 -10.47
CA GLY A 263 6.39 17.08 -9.69
C GLY A 263 6.52 16.96 -8.16
N HIS A 264 7.53 16.25 -7.64
CA HIS A 264 7.70 16.06 -6.18
C HIS A 264 8.41 17.25 -5.54
N ASN A 265 7.72 18.38 -5.47
CA ASN A 265 8.25 19.57 -4.81
C ASN A 265 8.02 19.52 -3.29
N ALA A 266 8.73 20.38 -2.56
CA ALA A 266 8.63 20.46 -1.10
C ALA A 266 7.19 20.74 -0.60
N ALA A 267 6.37 21.44 -1.40
CA ALA A 267 4.99 21.74 -1.04
C ALA A 267 4.09 20.49 -1.07
N TYR A 268 4.27 19.60 -2.04
CA TYR A 268 3.57 18.31 -2.11
C TYR A 268 3.87 17.46 -0.86
N ILE A 269 5.15 17.35 -0.50
CA ILE A 269 5.58 16.60 0.69
C ILE A 269 5.04 17.24 1.97
N ALA A 270 5.11 18.57 2.09
CA ALA A 270 4.59 19.29 3.24
C ALA A 270 3.08 19.07 3.44
N ASN A 271 2.31 19.07 2.34
CA ASN A 271 0.88 18.78 2.37
C ASN A 271 0.61 17.36 2.91
N TRP A 272 1.29 16.34 2.38
CA TRP A 272 1.13 14.97 2.87
C TRP A 272 1.58 14.79 4.32
N LEU A 273 2.66 15.45 4.73
CA LEU A 273 3.09 15.45 6.12
C LEU A 273 2.01 15.99 7.05
N GLN A 274 1.34 17.09 6.67
CA GLN A 274 0.24 17.64 7.46
C GLN A 274 -0.94 16.67 7.53
N VAL A 275 -1.36 16.13 6.39
CA VAL A 275 -2.49 15.19 6.29
C VAL A 275 -2.24 13.92 7.13
N LEU A 276 -1.06 13.30 6.99
CA LEU A 276 -0.72 12.06 7.70
C LEU A 276 -0.46 12.27 9.20
N LYS A 277 -0.02 13.45 9.62
CA LYS A 277 0.09 13.81 11.04
C LYS A 277 -1.29 14.00 11.68
N ASN A 278 -2.28 14.45 10.92
CA ASN A 278 -3.65 14.65 11.39
C ASN A 278 -4.47 13.35 11.45
N ASP A 279 -4.28 12.45 10.48
CA ASP A 279 -4.95 11.14 10.46
C ASP A 279 -3.96 9.97 10.27
N PRO A 280 -3.52 9.32 11.36
CA PRO A 280 -2.59 8.19 11.28
C PRO A 280 -3.21 6.94 10.63
N LYS A 281 -4.53 6.88 10.43
CA LYS A 281 -5.20 5.75 9.76
C LYS A 281 -5.29 5.93 8.25
N MET A 282 -5.11 7.16 7.75
CA MET A 282 -5.35 7.49 6.36
C MET A 282 -4.54 6.62 5.42
N ILE A 283 -3.25 6.43 5.73
CA ILE A 283 -2.35 5.69 4.84
C ILE A 283 -2.73 4.22 4.69
N VAL A 284 -3.12 3.59 5.80
CA VAL A 284 -3.54 2.18 5.81
C VAL A 284 -4.85 2.01 5.04
N SER A 285 -5.81 2.92 5.28
CA SER A 285 -7.10 2.87 4.61
C SER A 285 -6.99 3.18 3.11
N ALA A 286 -6.13 4.12 2.72
CA ALA A 286 -5.89 4.48 1.33
C ALA A 286 -5.20 3.33 0.58
N ALA A 287 -4.15 2.73 1.16
CA ALA A 287 -3.45 1.61 0.54
C ALA A 287 -4.36 0.39 0.30
N SER A 288 -5.23 0.06 1.28
CA SER A 288 -6.22 -1.01 1.10
C SER A 288 -7.22 -0.72 -0.02
N GLN A 289 -7.69 0.53 -0.15
CA GLN A 289 -8.60 0.90 -1.23
C GLN A 289 -7.90 0.97 -2.60
N ALA A 290 -6.63 1.38 -2.64
CA ALA A 290 -5.82 1.37 -3.84
C ALA A 290 -5.60 -0.05 -4.37
N GLU A 291 -5.27 -1.01 -3.50
CA GLU A 291 -5.19 -2.42 -3.91
C GLU A 291 -6.53 -2.90 -4.48
N ARG A 292 -7.65 -2.60 -3.81
CA ARG A 292 -8.99 -2.95 -4.32
C ARG A 292 -9.26 -2.35 -5.71
N ALA A 293 -8.86 -1.10 -5.92
CA ALA A 293 -8.98 -0.43 -7.22
C ALA A 293 -8.15 -1.13 -8.30
N VAL A 294 -6.90 -1.46 -8.00
CA VAL A 294 -6.00 -2.14 -8.94
C VAL A 294 -6.50 -3.54 -9.25
N ARG A 295 -6.84 -4.36 -8.25
CA ARG A 295 -7.41 -5.70 -8.47
C ARG A 295 -8.69 -5.64 -9.29
N TYR A 296 -9.56 -4.65 -9.03
CA TYR A 296 -10.76 -4.43 -9.83
C TYR A 296 -10.44 -4.13 -11.30
N MET A 297 -9.45 -3.28 -11.58
CA MET A 297 -8.99 -3.01 -12.95
C MET A 297 -8.41 -4.24 -13.62
N LEU A 298 -7.75 -5.12 -12.88
CA LEU A 298 -7.14 -6.35 -13.39
C LEU A 298 -8.11 -7.54 -13.47
N GLY A 299 -9.36 -7.38 -13.01
CA GLY A 299 -10.34 -8.47 -12.94
C GLY A 299 -9.99 -9.54 -11.90
N GLU A 300 -9.12 -9.24 -10.95
CA GLU A 300 -8.71 -10.14 -9.89
C GLU A 300 -9.72 -10.15 -8.74
N GLN A 301 -9.98 -11.33 -8.18
CA GLN A 301 -10.73 -11.45 -6.92
C GLN A 301 -9.81 -11.15 -5.72
N PRO A 302 -10.34 -10.60 -4.61
CA PRO A 302 -9.57 -10.44 -3.39
C PRO A 302 -9.07 -11.82 -2.92
N GLN A 303 -7.79 -11.96 -2.63
CA GLN A 303 -7.30 -13.08 -1.83
C GLN A 303 -7.74 -12.85 -0.38
N ASP A 304 -8.29 -13.88 0.28
CA ASP A 304 -8.64 -13.81 1.69
C ASP A 304 -7.41 -13.39 2.51
N ALA A 305 -7.61 -12.46 3.45
CA ALA A 305 -6.56 -12.08 4.39
C ALA A 305 -6.09 -13.31 5.16
N GLU A 306 -4.77 -13.43 5.36
CA GLU A 306 -4.16 -14.50 6.14
C GLU A 306 -4.87 -14.66 7.50
N PRO A 307 -5.01 -15.90 7.98
CA PRO A 307 -4.84 -16.20 9.39
C PRO A 307 -3.48 -16.88 9.56
N GLU A 308 -2.54 -16.31 10.30
CA GLU A 308 -1.25 -16.97 10.56
C GLU A 308 -0.61 -16.57 11.89
N PRO A 309 0.33 -17.39 12.40
CA PRO A 309 0.14 -18.52 13.29
C PRO A 309 -0.08 -18.08 14.75
N ALA A 310 -0.40 -19.03 15.63
CA ALA A 310 -0.43 -18.76 17.07
C ALA A 310 1.00 -18.50 17.56
N GLU A 311 1.38 -17.23 17.72
CA GLU A 311 2.53 -16.88 18.55
C GLU A 311 2.18 -17.25 20.00
N GLN A 312 2.87 -18.25 20.53
CA GLN A 312 2.94 -18.45 21.97
C GLN A 312 3.57 -17.20 22.57
N GLU A 313 2.84 -16.55 23.47
CA GLU A 313 3.29 -15.41 24.25
C GLU A 313 4.68 -15.73 24.81
N GLN A 314 5.69 -14.95 24.42
CA GLN A 314 6.95 -14.93 25.13
C GLN A 314 6.70 -14.19 26.45
N GLU A 315 6.84 -14.92 27.56
CA GLU A 315 7.03 -14.36 28.91
C GLU A 315 8.27 -13.48 29.00
#